data_AF-A0A368JH37-F1
#
_entry.id   AF-A0A368JH37-F1
#
_cell.length_a   1.000
_cell.length_b   1.000
_cell.length_c   1.000
_cell.angle_alpha   90.00
_cell.angle_beta   90.00
_cell.angle_gamma   90.00
#
_symmetry.space_group_name_H-M   'P 1'
#
loop_
_entity.id
_entity.type
_entity.pdbx_description
1 polymer ?
#
loop_
_entity_poly.entity_id
_entity_poly.type
_entity_poly.pdbx_seq_one_letter_code
_entity_poly.pdbx_strand_id
1 'polypeptide(L)'
;MENELFNTYFAADQKGTIYFARDNKLFCFTDAEGPRLLRSGKENGPINYRSIFIDQSNVLWLGTAGNGVQKYDLRLSPFQTATYQTGFVKDLLNNGWLNLPTDQIPPLDPSLSNYNFRHTFDGQGRLWYNVGSSDLYRVDLKTRKSEKAGFLLLRVTNGLKSVTIKVVKR
;
A
#
# COMPACT_ATOMS: atom_id res chain seq x y z
N MET A 1 7.27 37.52 27.50
CA MET A 1 6.60 36.58 26.57
C MET A 1 7.28 36.74 25.22
N GLU A 2 8.45 36.13 25.07
CA GLU A 2 9.26 36.24 23.86
C GLU A 2 8.99 35.04 22.95
N ASN A 3 8.52 35.34 21.73
CA ASN A 3 8.73 34.62 20.47
C ASN A 3 8.83 33.08 20.49
N GLU A 4 7.69 32.39 20.55
CA GLU A 4 7.57 30.96 20.16
C GLU A 4 7.52 30.72 18.63
N LEU A 5 7.78 31.74 17.81
CA LEU A 5 7.66 31.65 16.34
C LEU A 5 8.86 30.99 15.62
N PHE A 6 9.93 30.58 16.30
CA PHE A 6 11.24 30.32 15.66
C PHE A 6 11.62 28.88 15.30
N ASN A 7 10.72 27.88 15.35
CA ASN A 7 11.10 26.50 14.99
C ASN A 7 10.15 25.84 13.97
N THR A 8 9.81 26.55 12.90
CA THR A 8 9.15 25.91 11.74
C THR A 8 10.18 25.62 10.66
N TYR A 9 10.47 24.34 10.46
CA TYR A 9 11.36 23.86 9.41
C TYR A 9 10.50 23.39 8.23
N PHE A 10 10.84 23.81 7.01
CA PHE A 10 10.14 23.39 5.80
C PHE A 10 11.10 22.90 4.70
N ALA A 11 10.63 21.99 3.85
CA ALA A 11 11.32 21.54 2.64
C ALA A 11 10.30 21.28 1.54
N ALA A 12 10.66 21.55 0.29
CA ALA A 12 9.82 21.25 -0.87
C ALA A 12 10.38 20.06 -1.64
N ASP A 13 9.51 19.16 -2.09
CA ASP A 13 9.90 18.12 -3.05
C ASP A 13 9.92 18.67 -4.49
N GLN A 14 10.38 17.84 -5.43
CA GLN A 14 10.47 18.20 -6.86
C GLN A 14 9.11 18.47 -7.51
N LYS A 15 8.00 18.07 -6.88
CA LYS A 15 6.64 18.28 -7.37
C LYS A 15 5.99 19.54 -6.78
N GLY A 16 6.72 20.28 -5.94
CA GLY A 16 6.22 21.48 -5.27
C GLY A 16 5.41 21.19 -4.00
N THR A 17 5.40 19.97 -3.49
CA THR A 17 4.77 19.68 -2.19
C THR A 17 5.67 20.19 -1.08
N ILE A 18 5.12 21.00 -0.18
CA ILE A 18 5.86 21.54 0.97
C ILE A 18 5.63 20.64 2.18
N TYR A 19 6.71 20.22 2.83
CA TYR A 19 6.70 19.46 4.07
C TYR A 19 7.17 20.35 5.20
N PHE A 20 6.50 20.30 6.35
CA PHE A 20 6.89 21.11 7.50
C PHE A 20 6.52 20.46 8.82
N ALA A 21 7.29 20.79 9.86
CA ALA A 21 7.07 20.28 11.21
C ALA A 21 6.55 21.38 12.14
N ARG A 22 5.54 21.04 12.97
CA ARG A 22 4.97 21.93 13.99
C ARG A 22 4.35 21.10 15.12
N ASP A 23 4.56 21.49 16.38
CA ASP A 23 3.92 20.87 17.57
C ASP A 23 4.03 19.33 17.60
N ASN A 24 5.23 18.80 17.34
CA ASN A 24 5.53 17.36 17.25
C ASN A 24 4.79 16.60 16.12
N LYS A 25 4.23 17.34 15.16
CA LYS A 25 3.54 16.79 13.99
C LYS A 25 4.29 17.17 12.72
N LEU A 26 4.23 16.27 11.75
CA LEU A 26 4.72 16.49 10.39
C LEU A 26 3.53 16.68 9.47
N PHE A 27 3.58 17.70 8.63
CA PHE A 27 2.55 18.06 7.67
C PHE A 27 3.12 18.08 6.26
N CYS A 28 2.24 17.92 5.27
CA CYS A 28 2.48 18.34 3.89
C CYS A 28 1.47 19.40 3.46
N PHE A 29 1.80 20.17 2.44
CA PHE A 29 0.97 21.23 1.89
C PHE A 29 1.11 21.28 0.37
N THR A 30 -0.03 21.45 -0.29
CA THR A 30 -0.15 21.89 -1.69
C THR A 30 -1.23 22.97 -1.74
N ASP A 31 -1.21 23.84 -2.75
CA ASP A 31 -2.25 24.86 -2.92
C ASP A 31 -3.66 24.26 -3.11
N ALA A 32 -3.73 23.04 -3.67
CA ALA A 32 -4.99 22.35 -3.93
C ALA A 32 -5.62 21.75 -2.67
N GLU A 33 -4.81 21.19 -1.76
CA GLU A 33 -5.30 20.45 -0.59
C GLU A 33 -5.14 21.20 0.73
N GLY A 34 -4.31 22.25 0.76
CA GLY A 34 -3.91 22.91 1.98
C GLY A 34 -3.05 22.00 2.90
N PRO A 35 -2.88 22.36 4.18
CA PRO A 35 -2.08 21.58 5.12
C PRO A 35 -2.75 20.25 5.50
N ARG A 36 -2.07 19.14 5.24
CA ARG A 36 -2.48 17.78 5.61
C ARG A 36 -1.49 17.18 6.60
N LEU A 37 -2.01 16.57 7.67
CA LEU A 37 -1.20 15.84 8.64
C LEU A 37 -0.61 14.58 7.98
N LEU A 38 0.71 14.43 8.03
CA LEU A 38 1.42 13.21 7.62
C LEU A 38 1.66 12.27 8.79
N ARG A 39 2.07 12.81 9.94
CA ARG A 39 2.39 12.01 11.12
C ARG A 39 2.21 12.79 12.41
N SER A 40 1.71 12.11 13.44
CA SER A 40 1.75 12.58 14.83
C SER A 40 2.67 11.67 15.64
N GLY A 41 3.56 12.24 16.47
CA GLY A 41 4.41 11.46 17.37
C GLY A 41 3.55 10.81 18.47
N LYS A 42 3.15 9.56 18.28
CA LYS A 42 2.39 8.81 19.30
C LYS A 42 2.99 7.48 19.71
N GLU A 43 3.90 6.90 18.93
CA GLU A 43 4.42 5.57 19.25
C GLU A 43 5.55 5.58 20.29
N ASN A 44 6.30 6.69 20.43
CA ASN A 44 7.46 6.79 21.34
C ASN A 44 7.55 8.15 22.09
N GLY A 45 6.42 8.85 22.28
CA GLY A 45 6.39 10.19 22.88
C GLY A 45 6.54 11.35 21.87
N PRO A 46 6.56 12.61 22.36
CA PRO A 46 6.62 13.80 21.51
C PRO A 46 7.94 13.90 20.74
N ILE A 47 7.86 14.14 19.43
CA ILE A 47 9.02 14.28 18.56
C ILE A 47 9.33 15.76 18.34
N ASN A 48 10.40 16.25 18.95
CA ASN A 48 10.90 17.61 18.73
C ASN A 48 11.77 17.65 17.47
N TYR A 49 11.20 18.11 16.35
CA TYR A 49 11.88 18.26 15.07
C TYR A 49 12.79 19.51 15.08
N ARG A 50 14.02 19.35 14.60
CA ARG A 50 15.07 20.39 14.57
C ARG A 50 15.61 20.69 13.17
N SER A 51 15.29 19.85 12.19
CA SER A 51 15.62 20.10 10.79
C SER A 51 14.80 19.20 9.89
N ILE A 52 14.61 19.66 8.65
CA ILE A 52 13.95 18.92 7.59
C ILE A 52 14.75 19.10 6.30
N PHE A 53 14.92 18.01 5.55
CA PHE A 53 15.67 18.03 4.29
C PHE A 53 15.11 16.97 3.35
N ILE A 54 15.00 17.27 2.07
CA ILE A 54 14.60 16.30 1.04
C ILE A 54 15.79 16.10 0.12
N ASP A 55 16.22 14.84 -0.02
CA ASP A 55 17.29 14.50 -0.95
C ASP A 55 16.79 14.28 -2.38
N GLN A 56 17.72 14.11 -3.32
CA GLN A 56 17.42 13.88 -4.73
C GLN A 56 16.70 12.54 -5.00
N SER A 57 16.69 11.62 -4.04
CA SER A 57 15.97 10.35 -4.11
C SER A 57 14.53 10.48 -3.60
N ASN A 58 14.06 11.69 -3.28
CA ASN A 58 12.77 11.95 -2.64
C ASN A 58 12.63 11.24 -1.27
N VAL A 59 13.73 11.15 -0.52
CA VAL A 59 13.66 10.78 0.90
C VAL A 59 13.64 12.05 1.74
N LEU A 60 12.63 12.15 2.60
CA LEU A 60 12.48 13.18 3.61
C LEU A 60 13.25 12.80 4.86
N TRP A 61 14.30 13.56 5.17
CA TRP A 61 15.15 13.44 6.35
C TRP A 61 14.69 14.43 7.43
N LEU A 62 14.57 13.94 8.65
CA LEU A 62 14.08 14.68 9.81
C LEU A 62 15.11 14.58 10.94
N GLY A 63 15.76 15.70 11.25
CA GLY A 63 16.58 15.81 12.45
C GLY A 63 15.69 16.02 13.67
N THR A 64 15.95 15.28 14.74
CA THR A 64 15.17 15.36 15.97
C THR A 64 16.06 15.61 17.18
N ALA A 65 15.51 16.25 18.22
CA ALA A 65 16.19 16.35 19.50
C ALA A 65 16.04 15.02 20.27
N GLY A 66 17.11 14.24 20.35
CA GLY A 66 17.20 13.03 21.17
C GLY A 66 16.61 11.74 20.56
N ASN A 67 15.84 11.82 19.47
CA ASN A 67 15.25 10.64 18.80
C ASN A 67 16.01 10.21 17.53
N GLY A 68 17.27 10.65 17.39
CA GLY A 68 18.11 10.37 16.22
C GLY A 68 17.62 11.07 14.94
N VAL A 69 18.03 10.52 13.80
CA VAL A 69 17.58 10.96 12.47
C VAL A 69 16.47 10.02 11.99
N GLN A 70 15.33 10.59 11.62
CA GLN A 70 14.22 9.85 11.03
C GLN A 70 14.21 10.08 9.51
N LYS A 71 13.75 9.08 8.75
CA LYS A 71 13.62 9.17 7.30
C LYS A 71 12.24 8.70 6.85
N TYR A 72 11.73 9.30 5.79
CA TYR A 72 10.45 8.96 5.19
C TYR A 72 10.60 8.96 3.66
N ASP A 73 10.36 7.81 3.01
CA ASP A 73 10.44 7.73 1.55
C ASP A 73 9.16 8.31 0.94
N LEU A 74 9.27 9.48 0.30
CA LEU A 74 8.13 10.20 -0.28
C LEU A 74 7.63 9.55 -1.58
N ARG A 75 8.33 8.57 -2.12
CA ARG A 75 7.92 7.80 -3.30
C ARG A 75 7.01 6.64 -2.93
N LEU A 76 7.10 6.17 -1.69
CA LEU A 76 6.27 5.08 -1.20
C LEU A 76 4.95 5.68 -0.71
N SER A 77 3.83 5.22 -1.29
CA SER A 77 2.57 5.33 -0.57
C SER A 77 2.77 4.64 0.79
N PRO A 78 2.44 5.30 1.92
CA PRO A 78 2.50 4.64 3.21
C PRO A 78 1.72 3.34 3.11
N PHE A 79 2.31 2.24 3.62
CA PHE A 79 1.62 0.97 3.65
C PHE A 79 0.28 1.17 4.34
N GLN A 80 -0.80 0.94 3.62
CA GLN A 80 -2.11 0.87 4.24
C GLN A 80 -2.16 -0.46 4.99
N THR A 81 -2.50 -0.41 6.26
CA THR A 81 -2.74 -1.60 7.09
C THR A 81 -4.17 -1.53 7.59
N ALA A 82 -4.91 -2.62 7.49
CA ALA A 82 -6.21 -2.75 8.11
C ALA A 82 -6.34 -4.14 8.72
N THR A 83 -7.05 -4.21 9.85
CA THR A 83 -7.49 -5.50 10.40
C THR A 83 -8.58 -6.09 9.50
N TYR A 84 -8.53 -7.39 9.25
CA TYR A 84 -9.58 -8.08 8.51
C TYR A 84 -10.91 -7.97 9.28
N GLN A 85 -11.97 -7.58 8.57
CA GLN A 85 -13.34 -7.51 9.10
C GLN A 85 -14.08 -8.80 8.83
N THR A 86 -13.96 -9.34 7.61
CA THR A 86 -14.67 -10.54 7.19
C THR A 86 -13.74 -11.69 6.80
N GLY A 87 -12.46 -11.39 6.59
CA GLY A 87 -11.42 -12.37 6.27
C GLY A 87 -10.55 -11.88 5.11
N PHE A 88 -9.28 -12.29 5.12
CA PHE A 88 -8.25 -11.76 4.20
C PHE A 88 -8.71 -11.68 2.74
N VAL A 89 -9.17 -12.78 2.15
CA VAL A 89 -9.49 -12.82 0.72
C VAL A 89 -10.72 -11.97 0.41
N LYS A 90 -11.77 -12.06 1.23
CA LYS A 90 -12.99 -11.29 1.03
C LYS A 90 -12.69 -9.80 1.12
N ASP A 91 -12.01 -9.38 2.19
CA ASP A 91 -11.63 -7.99 2.41
C ASP A 91 -10.63 -7.50 1.36
N LEU A 92 -9.71 -8.33 0.85
CA LEU A 92 -8.82 -7.95 -0.26
C LEU A 92 -9.60 -7.72 -1.55
N LEU A 93 -10.52 -8.62 -1.89
CA LEU A 93 -11.33 -8.52 -3.11
C LEU A 93 -12.34 -7.37 -3.02
N ASN A 94 -12.84 -7.05 -1.82
CA ASN A 94 -13.79 -5.96 -1.58
C ASN A 94 -13.24 -4.92 -0.58
N ASN A 95 -14.10 -4.27 0.20
CA ASN A 95 -13.76 -3.45 1.37
C ASN A 95 -12.62 -2.42 1.21
N GLY A 96 -12.61 -1.65 0.10
CA GLY A 96 -11.67 -0.55 -0.10
C GLY A 96 -10.38 -0.91 -0.82
N TRP A 97 -10.04 -2.21 -0.93
CA TRP A 97 -8.78 -2.67 -1.53
C TRP A 97 -8.89 -2.80 -3.06
N LEU A 98 -9.49 -3.88 -3.55
CA LEU A 98 -9.74 -4.08 -4.99
C LEU A 98 -11.13 -3.61 -5.43
N ASN A 99 -12.03 -3.39 -4.48
CA ASN A 99 -13.37 -2.84 -4.71
C ASN A 99 -14.18 -3.61 -5.75
N LEU A 100 -14.10 -4.94 -5.74
CA LEU A 100 -14.97 -5.77 -6.55
C LEU A 100 -16.41 -5.75 -6.03
N PRO A 101 -17.41 -5.71 -6.94
CA PRO A 101 -18.80 -5.94 -6.57
C PRO A 101 -18.99 -7.29 -5.86
N THR A 102 -19.89 -7.34 -4.88
CA THR A 102 -20.09 -8.55 -4.04
C THR A 102 -20.51 -9.77 -4.87
N ASP A 103 -21.25 -9.57 -5.95
CA ASP A 103 -21.67 -10.60 -6.91
C ASP A 103 -20.53 -11.14 -7.78
N GLN A 104 -19.36 -10.49 -7.75
CA GLN A 104 -18.16 -10.91 -8.46
C GLN A 104 -17.11 -11.58 -7.57
N ILE A 105 -17.39 -11.70 -6.27
CA ILE A 105 -16.56 -12.46 -5.33
C ILE A 105 -16.97 -13.94 -5.44
N PRO A 106 -16.04 -14.85 -5.73
CA PRO A 106 -16.38 -16.26 -5.79
C PRO A 106 -16.76 -16.80 -4.41
N PRO A 107 -17.47 -17.93 -4.34
CA PRO A 107 -17.68 -18.64 -3.08
C PRO A 107 -16.33 -18.95 -2.44
N LEU A 108 -16.14 -18.49 -1.20
CA LEU A 108 -14.94 -18.74 -0.41
C LEU A 108 -15.24 -19.84 0.61
N ASP A 109 -14.40 -20.86 0.65
CA ASP A 109 -14.47 -21.91 1.67
C ASP A 109 -13.96 -21.36 3.02
N PRO A 110 -14.80 -21.31 4.07
CA PRO A 110 -14.42 -20.78 5.37
C PRO A 110 -13.34 -21.60 6.09
N SER A 111 -13.11 -22.86 5.69
CA SER A 111 -12.08 -23.73 6.27
C SER A 111 -10.66 -23.38 5.80
N LEU A 112 -10.55 -22.60 4.72
CA LEU A 112 -9.28 -22.23 4.14
C LEU A 112 -8.67 -21.02 4.83
N SER A 113 -7.38 -21.12 5.11
CA SER A 113 -6.61 -20.02 5.70
C SER A 113 -6.12 -19.04 4.62
N ASN A 114 -5.66 -17.87 5.04
CA ASN A 114 -4.93 -16.93 4.17
C ASN A 114 -3.70 -17.57 3.51
N TYR A 115 -3.10 -18.59 4.14
CA TYR A 115 -1.99 -19.38 3.60
C TYR A 115 -2.39 -20.16 2.33
N ASN A 116 -3.67 -20.30 2.02
CA ASN A 116 -4.15 -20.98 0.81
C ASN A 116 -4.31 -20.04 -0.39
N PHE A 117 -4.19 -18.72 -0.19
CA PHE A 117 -4.27 -17.75 -1.28
C PHE A 117 -2.97 -17.77 -2.10
N ARG A 118 -3.06 -17.99 -3.41
CA ARG A 118 -1.94 -17.76 -4.34
C ARG A 118 -2.37 -16.74 -5.35
N HIS A 119 -1.43 -15.93 -5.79
CA HIS A 119 -1.69 -14.94 -6.81
C HIS A 119 -0.47 -14.67 -7.67
N THR A 120 -0.71 -14.11 -8.86
CA THR A 120 0.28 -13.52 -9.75
C THR A 120 -0.37 -12.41 -10.57
N PHE A 121 0.45 -11.62 -11.26
CA PHE A 121 -0.03 -10.67 -12.26
C PHE A 121 0.41 -11.12 -13.66
N ASP A 122 -0.41 -10.84 -14.67
CA ASP A 122 0.01 -10.96 -16.06
C ASP A 122 0.58 -9.64 -16.62
N GLY A 123 1.10 -9.68 -17.85
CA GLY A 123 1.68 -8.50 -18.51
C GLY A 123 0.68 -7.38 -18.81
N GLN A 124 -0.62 -7.61 -18.63
CA GLN A 124 -1.66 -6.58 -18.77
C GLN A 124 -2.04 -5.96 -17.41
N GLY A 125 -1.39 -6.40 -16.33
CA GLY A 125 -1.66 -5.95 -14.96
C GLY A 125 -2.92 -6.57 -14.36
N ARG A 126 -3.42 -7.68 -14.91
CA ARG A 126 -4.57 -8.40 -14.35
C ARG A 126 -4.10 -9.33 -13.23
N LEU A 127 -4.85 -9.37 -12.14
CA LEU A 127 -4.59 -10.25 -11.01
C LEU A 127 -5.15 -11.64 -11.31
N TRP A 128 -4.31 -12.66 -11.20
CA TRP A 128 -4.70 -14.06 -11.25
C TRP A 128 -4.57 -14.64 -9.84
N TYR A 129 -5.57 -15.36 -9.36
CA TYR A 129 -5.52 -15.94 -8.02
C TYR A 129 -6.33 -17.22 -7.88
N ASN A 130 -6.00 -18.03 -6.88
CA ASN A 130 -6.85 -19.10 -6.37
C ASN A 130 -6.81 -19.10 -4.84
N VAL A 131 -7.79 -19.80 -4.25
CA VAL A 131 -7.94 -19.91 -2.79
C VAL A 131 -8.04 -21.39 -2.45
N GLY A 132 -6.90 -22.05 -2.27
CA GLY A 132 -6.82 -23.46 -1.84
C GLY A 132 -7.51 -24.50 -2.75
N SER A 133 -8.04 -24.10 -3.89
CA SER A 133 -8.75 -24.96 -4.86
C SER A 133 -8.04 -24.97 -6.22
N SER A 134 -8.49 -25.84 -7.12
CA SER A 134 -8.06 -25.84 -8.53
C SER A 134 -8.72 -24.73 -9.35
N ASP A 135 -9.68 -24.00 -8.77
CA ASP A 135 -10.36 -22.92 -9.47
C ASP A 135 -9.45 -21.70 -9.55
N LEU A 136 -9.18 -21.27 -10.77
CA LEU A 136 -8.39 -20.08 -11.04
C LEU A 136 -9.32 -18.94 -11.40
N TYR A 137 -9.08 -17.77 -10.82
CA TYR A 137 -9.84 -16.55 -11.07
C TYR A 137 -8.92 -15.48 -11.65
N ARG A 138 -9.50 -14.63 -12.49
CA ARG A 138 -8.83 -13.45 -13.05
C ARG A 138 -9.62 -12.20 -12.75
N VAL A 139 -8.94 -11.17 -12.26
CA VAL A 139 -9.49 -9.84 -12.02
C VAL A 139 -8.81 -8.84 -12.94
N ASP A 140 -9.62 -8.15 -13.75
CA ASP A 140 -9.19 -6.95 -14.44
C ASP A 140 -9.30 -5.76 -13.49
N LEU A 141 -8.14 -5.23 -13.08
CA LEU A 141 -8.06 -4.16 -12.08
C LEU A 141 -8.56 -2.81 -12.59
N LYS A 142 -8.62 -2.59 -13.91
CA LYS A 142 -9.10 -1.34 -14.51
C LYS A 142 -10.63 -1.31 -14.52
N THR A 143 -11.23 -2.42 -14.93
CA THR A 143 -12.69 -2.55 -15.04
C THR A 143 -13.34 -3.07 -13.76
N ARG A 144 -12.53 -3.54 -12.79
CA ARG A 144 -12.98 -4.21 -11.55
C ARG A 144 -13.91 -5.38 -11.84
N LYS A 145 -13.56 -6.14 -12.88
CA LYS A 145 -14.30 -7.35 -13.28
C LYS A 145 -13.54 -8.61 -12.90
N SER A 146 -14.23 -9.56 -12.30
CA SER A 146 -13.72 -10.88 -11.93
C SER A 146 -14.39 -11.95 -12.79
N GLU A 147 -13.62 -12.95 -13.21
CA GLU A 147 -14.14 -14.14 -13.90
C GLU A 147 -13.41 -15.39 -13.43
N LYS A 148 -14.11 -16.52 -13.46
CA LYS A 148 -13.49 -17.84 -13.31
C LYS A 148 -12.81 -18.21 -14.62
N ALA A 149 -11.50 -18.42 -14.57
CA ALA A 149 -10.71 -18.81 -15.73
C ALA A 149 -10.91 -20.29 -16.05
N GLY A 150 -11.31 -20.60 -17.28
CA GLY A 150 -11.38 -21.97 -17.78
C GLY A 150 -9.99 -22.55 -18.05
N PHE A 151 -9.75 -23.79 -17.65
CA PHE A 151 -8.46 -24.50 -17.78
C PHE A 151 -7.98 -24.63 -19.25
N LEU A 152 -8.89 -24.51 -20.23
CA LEU A 152 -8.59 -24.63 -21.66
C LEU A 152 -7.96 -23.36 -22.28
N LEU A 153 -8.04 -22.20 -21.62
CA LEU A 153 -7.52 -20.92 -22.13
C LEU A 153 -6.00 -20.72 -21.91
N LEU A 154 -5.34 -21.64 -21.19
CA LEU A 154 -3.94 -21.50 -20.79
C LEU A 154 -2.92 -21.95 -21.85
N ARG A 155 -3.37 -22.41 -23.03
CA ARG A 155 -2.45 -22.94 -24.06
C ARG A 155 -1.89 -21.93 -25.06
N VAL A 156 -2.39 -20.70 -25.15
CA VAL A 156 -1.87 -19.74 -26.14
C VAL A 156 -1.83 -18.31 -25.59
N THR A 157 -0.88 -18.03 -24.71
CA THR A 157 -0.28 -16.69 -24.62
C THR A 157 1.23 -16.85 -24.41
N ASN A 158 1.99 -16.70 -25.49
CA ASN A 158 3.43 -16.57 -25.45
C ASN A 158 3.79 -15.38 -24.56
N GLY A 159 4.21 -15.68 -23.32
CA GLY A 159 4.52 -14.68 -22.30
C GLY A 159 4.42 -15.20 -20.86
N LEU A 160 3.65 -16.27 -20.61
CA LEU A 160 3.77 -16.98 -19.33
C LEU A 160 5.11 -17.73 -19.28
N LYS A 161 6.09 -17.16 -18.57
CA LYS A 161 7.14 -17.98 -17.97
C LYS A 161 6.44 -18.94 -17.02
N SER A 162 6.29 -20.18 -17.46
CA SER A 162 5.70 -21.33 -16.77
C SER A 162 5.61 -21.18 -15.24
N VAL A 163 4.40 -21.23 -14.68
CA VAL A 163 4.22 -21.69 -13.30
C VAL A 163 4.10 -23.20 -13.35
N THR A 164 5.23 -23.90 -13.29
CA THR A 164 5.25 -25.34 -13.06
C THR A 164 4.92 -25.59 -11.60
N ILE A 165 3.69 -25.99 -11.30
CA ILE A 165 3.35 -26.54 -9.98
C ILE A 165 3.85 -27.99 -9.96
N LYS A 166 5.09 -28.20 -9.50
CA LYS A 166 5.56 -29.54 -9.13
C LYS A 166 4.94 -29.91 -7.78
N VAL A 167 3.93 -30.77 -7.81
CA VAL A 167 3.49 -31.51 -6.62
C VAL A 167 4.55 -32.57 -6.35
N VAL A 168 5.44 -32.32 -5.38
CA VAL A 168 6.30 -33.38 -4.84
C VAL A 168 5.54 -34.05 -3.71
N LYS A 169 5.04 -35.26 -3.96
CA LYS A 169 4.60 -36.19 -2.93
C LYS A 169 5.84 -36.70 -2.19
N ARG A 170 5.86 -36.60 -0.86
CA ARG A 170 6.55 -37.59 -0.03
C ARG A 170 5.50 -38.56 0.47
#